data_AF-A0A1E1W7I0-F1
#
_entry.id   AF-A0A1E1W7I0-F1
#
_cell.length_a   1.000
_cell.length_b   1.000
_cell.length_c   1.000
_cell.angle_alpha   90.00
_cell.angle_beta   90.00
_cell.angle_gamma   90.00
#
_symmetry.space_group_name_H-M   'P 1'
#
loop_
_entity.id
_entity.type
_entity.pdbx_description
1 polymer ?
#
loop_
_entity_poly.entity_id
_entity_poly.type
_entity_poly.pdbx_seq_one_letter_code
_entity_poly.pdbx_strand_id
1 'polypeptide(L)'
;LKNQDMFIFKYLDAYSKIEPNGRYHGKLVRLYAKYAREKLLPFLKCSDNYPIQEALDVCQSNEFYPERVFLLGRIGNTREALQIIIEKLNDINQAINFCQEHNDKELWSDLIKHTVDKPEYVTLLLKRIGNYVDPRMLIQNIPSGCEIKDLKESLAKMMCDYHLQLSVQEACKAITLKNYFELHKKLIIGQQRGISVTDEVSCCVCQGRIIIKDLSNASDLIVYNCRHSFHIECLPEGVQCNNCSICSAVKM
;
A
#
# COMPACT_ATOMS: atom_id res chain seq x y z
N LEU A 1 -30.62 -37.02 12.07
CA LEU A 1 -29.85 -36.19 11.11
C LEU A 1 -29.21 -34.95 11.78
N LYS A 2 -29.94 -34.07 12.48
CA LYS A 2 -29.36 -32.88 13.18
C LYS A 2 -28.17 -33.16 14.14
N ASN A 3 -28.13 -34.35 14.75
CA ASN A 3 -27.04 -34.72 15.68
C ASN A 3 -25.71 -34.97 14.95
N GLN A 4 -25.71 -35.53 13.73
CA GLN A 4 -24.46 -35.81 12.99
C GLN A 4 -23.73 -34.51 12.62
N ASP A 5 -24.45 -33.48 12.18
CA ASP A 5 -23.88 -32.19 11.80
C ASP A 5 -23.20 -31.47 12.99
N MET A 6 -23.73 -31.63 14.20
CA MET A 6 -23.13 -31.07 15.42
C MET A 6 -21.84 -31.81 15.84
N PHE A 7 -21.79 -33.13 15.67
CA PHE A 7 -20.57 -33.91 15.91
C PHE A 7 -19.49 -33.62 14.86
N ILE A 8 -19.90 -33.46 13.59
CA ILE A 8 -19.00 -33.05 12.50
C ILE A 8 -18.44 -31.66 12.76
N PHE A 9 -19.26 -30.72 13.24
CA PHE A 9 -18.78 -29.39 13.63
C PHE A 9 -17.71 -29.45 14.72
N LYS A 10 -17.95 -30.20 15.82
CA LYS A 10 -16.97 -30.33 16.91
C LYS A 10 -15.67 -31.00 16.45
N TYR A 11 -15.77 -32.01 15.60
CA TYR A 11 -14.61 -32.69 15.02
C TYR A 11 -13.80 -31.74 14.12
N LEU A 12 -14.47 -31.00 13.23
CA LEU A 12 -13.80 -30.09 12.29
C LEU A 12 -13.24 -28.84 12.98
N ASP A 13 -13.86 -28.34 14.06
CA ASP A 13 -13.32 -27.24 14.90
C ASP A 13 -12.06 -27.66 15.67
N ALA A 14 -11.96 -28.93 16.08
CA ALA A 14 -10.75 -29.47 16.67
C ALA A 14 -9.68 -29.73 15.59
N TYR A 15 -10.09 -30.26 14.43
CA TYR A 15 -9.20 -30.58 13.31
C TYR A 15 -8.56 -29.32 12.71
N SER A 16 -9.31 -28.21 12.55
CA SER A 16 -8.77 -26.95 12.02
C SER A 16 -7.69 -26.32 12.90
N LYS A 17 -7.66 -26.65 14.19
CA LYS A 17 -6.61 -26.21 15.13
C LYS A 17 -5.35 -27.06 15.05
N ILE A 18 -5.46 -28.29 14.55
CA ILE A 18 -4.36 -29.26 14.48
C ILE A 18 -3.72 -29.26 13.10
N GLU A 19 -4.52 -29.19 12.04
CA GLU A 19 -4.04 -29.12 10.65
C GLU A 19 -4.67 -27.93 9.91
N PRO A 20 -3.88 -26.92 9.49
CA PRO A 20 -4.37 -25.77 8.72
C PRO A 20 -4.62 -26.07 7.23
N ASN A 21 -4.76 -27.35 6.86
CA ASN A 21 -4.73 -27.84 5.48
C ASN A 21 -5.90 -27.40 4.58
N GLY A 22 -6.76 -26.48 5.01
CA GLY A 22 -7.68 -25.73 4.14
C GLY A 22 -8.86 -26.49 3.53
N ARG A 23 -8.72 -27.81 3.35
CA ARG A 23 -9.58 -28.68 2.54
C ARG A 23 -11.04 -28.71 3.01
N TYR A 24 -11.28 -28.49 4.29
CA TYR A 24 -12.62 -28.52 4.89
C TYR A 24 -13.13 -27.15 5.30
N HIS A 25 -12.38 -26.07 5.03
CA HIS A 25 -12.77 -24.73 5.48
C HIS A 25 -14.09 -24.26 4.86
N GLY A 26 -14.39 -24.61 3.60
CA GLY A 26 -15.70 -24.32 2.99
C GLY A 26 -16.89 -24.99 3.70
N LYS A 27 -16.75 -26.26 4.13
CA LYS A 27 -17.78 -26.94 4.92
C LYS A 27 -17.88 -26.38 6.35
N LEU A 28 -16.75 -26.01 6.94
CA LEU A 28 -16.68 -25.35 8.25
C LEU A 28 -17.44 -24.02 8.25
N VAL A 29 -17.30 -23.18 7.23
CA VAL A 29 -18.06 -21.91 7.13
C VAL A 29 -19.56 -22.16 7.21
N ARG A 30 -20.09 -23.15 6.47
CA ARG A 30 -21.52 -23.52 6.51
C ARG A 30 -21.96 -24.04 7.87
N LEU A 31 -21.09 -24.75 8.58
CA LEU A 31 -21.37 -25.29 9.92
C LEU A 31 -21.27 -24.19 11.00
N TYR A 32 -20.28 -23.30 10.93
CA TYR A 32 -20.19 -22.12 11.82
C TYR A 32 -21.42 -21.22 11.65
N ALA A 33 -21.87 -20.99 10.42
CA ALA A 33 -23.09 -20.25 10.14
C ALA A 33 -24.35 -20.84 10.81
N LYS A 34 -24.42 -22.17 10.97
CA LYS A 34 -25.55 -22.86 11.61
C LYS A 34 -25.45 -23.02 13.12
N TYR A 35 -24.24 -23.26 13.64
CA TYR A 35 -24.04 -23.69 15.02
C TYR A 35 -23.30 -22.69 15.91
N ALA A 36 -22.50 -21.78 15.35
CA ALA A 36 -21.66 -20.88 16.13
C ALA A 36 -21.27 -19.61 15.34
N ARG A 37 -22.19 -18.64 15.27
CA ARG A 37 -21.98 -17.34 14.62
C ARG A 37 -20.78 -16.58 15.19
N GLU A 38 -20.64 -16.53 16.52
CA GLU A 38 -19.60 -15.74 17.19
C GLU A 38 -18.16 -16.18 16.83
N LYS A 39 -18.00 -17.45 16.44
CA LYS A 39 -16.71 -18.01 16.02
C LYS A 39 -16.44 -17.85 14.53
N LEU A 40 -17.42 -17.43 13.73
CA LEU A 40 -17.30 -17.28 12.29
C LEU A 40 -16.34 -16.14 11.94
N LEU A 41 -16.51 -14.96 12.52
CA LEU A 41 -15.67 -13.79 12.21
C LEU A 41 -14.18 -14.01 12.57
N PRO A 42 -13.81 -14.55 13.75
CA PRO A 42 -12.41 -14.90 14.03
C PRO A 42 -11.86 -15.96 13.07
N PHE A 43 -12.66 -16.97 12.72
CA PHE A 43 -12.24 -18.00 11.77
C PHE A 43 -11.96 -17.41 10.38
N LEU A 44 -12.82 -16.53 9.89
CA LEU A 44 -12.63 -15.85 8.60
C LEU A 44 -11.39 -14.94 8.58
N LYS A 45 -11.00 -14.39 9.74
CA LYS A 45 -9.78 -13.58 9.89
C LYS A 45 -8.50 -14.40 9.92
N CYS A 46 -8.54 -15.59 10.52
CA CYS A 46 -7.36 -16.45 10.68
C CYS A 46 -7.09 -17.39 9.50
N SER A 47 -8.06 -17.59 8.61
CA SER A 47 -8.00 -18.58 7.54
C SER A 47 -8.10 -17.91 6.18
N ASP A 48 -7.31 -18.36 5.20
CA ASP A 48 -7.35 -17.84 3.82
C ASP A 48 -7.81 -18.91 2.79
N ASN A 49 -8.00 -20.15 3.24
CA ASN A 49 -8.23 -21.31 2.35
C ASN A 49 -9.72 -21.67 2.15
N TYR A 50 -10.66 -20.73 2.31
CA TYR A 50 -12.09 -20.97 2.07
C TYR A 50 -12.59 -20.33 0.78
N PRO A 51 -13.61 -20.92 0.12
CA PRO A 51 -14.27 -20.29 -1.02
C PRO A 51 -15.05 -19.05 -0.56
N ILE A 52 -14.49 -17.87 -0.84
CA ILE A 52 -15.03 -16.57 -0.39
C ILE A 52 -16.45 -16.33 -0.93
N GLN A 53 -16.73 -16.71 -2.17
CA GLN A 53 -18.06 -16.56 -2.78
C GLN A 53 -19.13 -17.39 -2.05
N GLU A 54 -18.86 -18.67 -1.79
CA GLU A 54 -19.79 -19.50 -1.02
C GLU A 54 -20.00 -18.98 0.40
N ALA A 55 -18.95 -18.42 1.01
CA ALA A 55 -19.06 -17.79 2.33
C ALA A 55 -19.97 -16.56 2.29
N LEU A 56 -19.88 -15.75 1.23
CA LEU A 56 -20.77 -14.61 1.00
C LEU A 56 -22.22 -15.04 0.81
N ASP A 57 -22.50 -16.03 -0.03
CA ASP A 57 -23.86 -16.55 -0.26
C ASP A 57 -24.53 -17.01 1.04
N VAL A 58 -23.77 -17.71 1.88
CA VAL A 58 -24.22 -18.15 3.20
C VAL A 58 -24.47 -16.96 4.12
N CYS A 59 -23.58 -15.97 4.14
CA CYS A 59 -23.75 -14.77 4.96
C CYS A 59 -24.92 -13.90 4.47
N GLN A 60 -25.17 -13.85 3.15
CA GLN A 60 -26.28 -13.12 2.55
C GLN A 60 -27.62 -13.79 2.88
N SER A 61 -27.69 -15.11 2.79
CA SER A 61 -28.90 -15.89 3.11
C SER A 61 -29.31 -15.80 4.58
N ASN A 62 -28.33 -15.66 5.49
CA ASN A 62 -28.56 -15.60 6.94
C ASN A 62 -28.46 -14.19 7.53
N GLU A 63 -28.34 -13.16 6.69
CA GLU A 63 -28.24 -11.74 7.11
C GLU A 63 -27.08 -11.45 8.10
N PHE A 64 -25.93 -12.09 7.91
CA PHE A 64 -24.72 -11.87 8.71
C PHE A 64 -23.93 -10.67 8.23
N TYR A 65 -24.34 -9.47 8.66
CA TYR A 65 -23.80 -8.20 8.19
C TYR A 65 -22.31 -7.97 8.52
N PRO A 66 -21.81 -8.18 9.76
CA PRO A 66 -20.39 -7.95 10.09
C PRO A 66 -19.43 -8.84 9.30
N GLU A 67 -19.77 -10.11 9.13
CA GLU A 67 -18.99 -11.10 8.39
C GLU A 67 -19.02 -10.81 6.89
N ARG A 68 -20.17 -10.39 6.36
CA ARG A 68 -20.33 -9.98 4.95
C ARG A 68 -19.47 -8.76 4.63
N VAL A 69 -19.44 -7.75 5.50
CA VAL A 69 -18.56 -6.57 5.34
C VAL A 69 -17.09 -6.98 5.29
N PHE A 70 -16.66 -7.89 6.16
CA PHE A 70 -15.29 -8.41 6.17
C PHE A 70 -14.95 -9.15 4.86
N LEU A 71 -15.85 -10.01 4.39
CA LEU A 71 -15.68 -10.74 3.13
C LEU A 71 -15.66 -9.82 1.92
N LEU A 72 -16.52 -8.80 1.86
CA LEU A 72 -16.55 -7.82 0.77
C LEU A 72 -15.29 -6.96 0.74
N GLY A 73 -14.77 -6.55 1.91
CA GLY A 73 -13.49 -5.85 2.02
C GLY A 73 -12.32 -6.69 1.48
N ARG A 74 -12.33 -8.01 1.71
CA ARG A 74 -11.34 -8.96 1.17
C ARG A 74 -11.42 -9.13 -0.35
N ILE A 75 -12.62 -9.09 -0.93
CA ILE A 75 -12.82 -9.18 -2.39
C ILE A 75 -12.48 -7.87 -3.09
N GLY A 76 -12.42 -6.76 -2.35
CA GLY A 76 -12.24 -5.42 -2.89
C GLY A 76 -13.55 -4.76 -3.32
N ASN A 77 -14.70 -5.35 -2.99
CA ASN A 77 -16.00 -4.75 -3.26
C ASN A 77 -16.40 -3.80 -2.11
N THR A 78 -15.65 -2.70 -2.00
CA THR A 78 -15.72 -1.75 -0.89
C THR A 78 -17.00 -0.91 -0.90
N ARG A 79 -17.59 -0.64 -2.07
CA ARG A 79 -18.85 0.13 -2.19
C ARG A 79 -20.04 -0.61 -1.60
N GLU A 80 -20.23 -1.88 -1.95
CA GLU A 80 -21.29 -2.70 -1.34
C GLU A 80 -21.06 -2.91 0.16
N ALA A 81 -19.81 -3.09 0.58
CA ALA A 81 -19.46 -3.20 2.01
C ALA A 81 -19.90 -1.94 2.78
N LEU A 82 -19.57 -0.76 2.25
CA LEU A 82 -19.94 0.53 2.84
C LEU A 82 -21.46 0.69 2.92
N GLN A 83 -22.18 0.36 1.86
CA GLN A 83 -23.65 0.44 1.83
C GLN A 83 -24.28 -0.43 2.92
N ILE A 84 -23.77 -1.65 3.14
CA ILE A 84 -24.25 -2.53 4.21
C ILE A 84 -23.98 -1.93 5.59
N ILE A 85 -22.81 -1.32 5.81
CA ILE A 85 -22.50 -0.69 7.09
C ILE A 85 -23.49 0.45 7.37
N ILE A 86 -23.76 1.28 6.37
CA ILE A 86 -24.64 2.45 6.52
C ILE A 86 -26.10 2.03 6.70
N GLU A 87 -26.62 1.14 5.84
CA GLU A 87 -28.04 0.80 5.80
C GLU A 87 -28.46 -0.24 6.85
N LYS A 88 -27.58 -1.20 7.16
CA LYS A 88 -27.94 -2.37 7.98
C LYS A 88 -27.32 -2.37 9.36
N LEU A 89 -26.06 -1.95 9.48
CA LEU A 89 -25.41 -1.83 10.79
C LEU A 89 -25.74 -0.49 11.46
N ASN A 90 -26.02 0.55 10.67
CA ASN A 90 -26.27 1.92 11.14
C ASN A 90 -25.16 2.42 12.10
N ASP A 91 -23.94 1.88 11.95
CA ASP A 91 -22.76 2.23 12.72
C ASP A 91 -21.82 3.09 11.87
N ILE A 92 -21.92 4.40 12.09
CA ILE A 92 -21.08 5.38 11.41
C ILE A 92 -19.61 5.32 11.84
N ASN A 93 -19.29 4.90 13.07
CA ASN A 93 -17.89 4.81 13.49
C ASN A 93 -17.20 3.68 12.73
N GLN A 94 -17.90 2.56 12.54
CA GLN A 94 -17.39 1.47 11.72
C GLN A 94 -17.24 1.90 10.25
N ALA A 95 -18.19 2.67 9.71
CA ALA A 95 -18.09 3.19 8.33
C ALA A 95 -16.88 4.12 8.16
N ILE A 96 -16.65 5.02 9.12
CA ILE A 96 -15.48 5.92 9.14
C ILE A 96 -14.18 5.13 9.17
N ASN A 97 -14.07 4.14 10.05
CA ASN A 97 -12.87 3.31 10.15
C ASN A 97 -12.63 2.53 8.85
N PHE A 98 -13.68 1.99 8.24
CA PHE A 98 -13.59 1.28 6.95
C PHE A 98 -13.08 2.20 5.83
N CYS A 99 -13.61 3.43 5.73
CA CYS A 99 -13.12 4.41 4.77
C CYS A 99 -11.67 4.85 5.05
N GLN A 100 -11.26 4.91 6.33
CA GLN A 100 -9.88 5.20 6.71
C GLN A 100 -8.91 4.08 6.32
N GLU A 101 -9.28 2.82 6.53
CA GLU A 101 -8.45 1.66 6.19
C GLU A 101 -8.22 1.55 4.67
N HIS A 102 -9.24 1.86 3.86
CA HIS A 102 -9.15 1.77 2.41
C HIS A 102 -8.60 3.05 1.73
N ASN A 103 -8.56 4.19 2.43
CA ASN A 103 -8.03 5.47 1.96
C ASN A 103 -8.51 5.91 0.56
N ASP A 104 -9.77 5.64 0.23
CA ASP A 104 -10.36 5.91 -1.08
C ASP A 104 -11.31 7.12 -1.04
N LYS A 105 -11.07 8.10 -1.92
CA LYS A 105 -11.88 9.33 -2.04
C LYS A 105 -13.30 9.05 -2.53
N GLU A 106 -13.51 8.02 -3.34
CA GLU A 106 -14.85 7.67 -3.83
C GLU A 106 -15.72 7.14 -2.69
N LEU A 107 -15.16 6.28 -1.82
CA LEU A 107 -15.86 5.77 -0.63
C LEU A 107 -16.26 6.88 0.33
N TRP A 108 -15.39 7.86 0.54
CA TRP A 108 -15.74 9.04 1.33
C TRP A 108 -16.88 9.83 0.69
N SER A 109 -16.87 10.00 -0.63
CA SER A 109 -17.92 10.71 -1.33
C SER A 109 -19.27 10.00 -1.20
N ASP A 110 -19.28 8.67 -1.28
CA ASP A 110 -20.50 7.87 -1.10
C ASP A 110 -20.99 7.89 0.35
N LEU A 111 -20.08 7.79 1.33
CA LEU A 111 -20.42 7.97 2.75
C LEU A 111 -21.05 9.33 3.01
N ILE A 112 -20.50 10.41 2.42
CA ILE A 112 -21.03 11.77 2.58
C ILE A 112 -22.45 11.86 2.00
N LYS A 113 -22.66 11.39 0.76
CA LYS A 113 -24.00 11.41 0.13
C LYS A 113 -25.06 10.72 0.98
N HIS A 114 -24.74 9.58 1.59
CA HIS A 114 -25.68 8.83 2.41
C HIS A 114 -25.87 9.39 3.84
N THR A 115 -24.93 10.19 4.34
CA THR A 115 -24.97 10.73 5.71
C THR A 115 -25.52 12.15 5.79
N VAL A 116 -25.58 12.84 4.65
CA VAL A 116 -26.13 14.20 4.50
C VAL A 116 -27.58 14.33 4.96
N ASP A 117 -28.39 13.27 4.87
CA ASP A 117 -29.77 13.26 5.36
C ASP A 117 -29.90 13.33 6.89
N LYS A 118 -28.83 13.07 7.65
CA LYS A 118 -28.86 13.00 9.12
C LYS A 118 -27.81 13.94 9.75
N PRO A 119 -28.23 15.06 10.39
CA PRO A 119 -27.30 16.07 10.90
C PRO A 119 -26.38 15.56 12.02
N GLU A 120 -26.80 14.57 12.81
CA GLU A 120 -25.98 13.97 13.87
C GLU A 120 -24.72 13.28 13.31
N TYR A 121 -24.84 12.69 12.12
CA TYR A 121 -23.73 12.03 11.43
C TYR A 121 -22.76 13.04 10.84
N VAL A 122 -23.27 14.14 10.29
CA VAL A 122 -22.44 15.24 9.77
C VAL A 122 -21.52 15.80 10.86
N THR A 123 -22.01 16.01 12.09
CA THR A 123 -21.17 16.49 13.20
C THR A 123 -20.03 15.52 13.54
N LEU A 124 -20.32 14.22 13.56
CA LEU A 124 -19.31 13.20 13.86
C LEU A 124 -18.24 13.13 12.75
N LEU A 125 -18.69 13.22 11.50
CA LEU A 125 -17.83 13.25 10.32
C LEU A 125 -16.91 14.48 10.34
N LEU A 126 -17.45 15.67 10.61
CA LEU A 126 -16.66 16.91 10.73
C LEU A 126 -15.56 16.80 11.79
N LYS A 127 -15.82 16.11 12.91
CA LYS A 127 -14.83 15.93 13.99
C LYS A 127 -13.72 14.93 13.66
N ARG A 128 -13.93 13.98 12.73
CA ARG A 128 -12.99 12.88 12.44
C ARG A 128 -12.35 12.93 11.05
N ILE A 129 -12.95 13.62 10.08
CA ILE A 129 -12.52 13.60 8.67
C ILE A 129 -11.35 14.54 8.38
N GLY A 130 -11.06 15.52 9.24
CA GLY A 130 -10.12 16.63 8.94
C GLY A 130 -8.73 16.22 8.41
N ASN A 131 -8.28 14.99 8.65
CA ASN A 131 -6.98 14.47 8.21
C ASN A 131 -6.99 13.68 6.88
N TYR A 132 -8.16 13.30 6.36
CA TYR A 132 -8.27 12.29 5.29
C TYR A 132 -8.89 12.81 4.00
N VAL A 133 -9.77 13.81 4.09
CA VAL A 133 -10.54 14.30 2.93
C VAL A 133 -10.53 15.82 2.92
N ASP A 134 -10.46 16.38 1.72
CA ASP A 134 -10.64 17.81 1.48
C ASP A 134 -11.95 18.31 2.13
N PRO A 135 -11.88 19.29 3.05
CA PRO A 135 -13.05 19.87 3.68
C PRO A 135 -14.10 20.41 2.70
N ARG A 136 -13.66 20.79 1.50
CA ARG A 136 -14.53 21.27 0.41
C ARG A 136 -15.56 20.23 0.00
N MET A 137 -15.19 18.95 -0.04
CA MET A 137 -16.10 17.86 -0.42
C MET A 137 -17.25 17.71 0.58
N LEU A 138 -16.99 17.97 1.86
CA LEU A 138 -18.03 17.96 2.89
C LEU A 138 -18.92 19.20 2.75
N ILE A 139 -18.30 20.38 2.71
CA ILE A 139 -19.01 21.67 2.72
C ILE A 139 -19.98 21.80 1.53
N GLN A 140 -19.59 21.32 0.34
CA GLN A 140 -20.44 21.40 -0.85
C GLN A 140 -21.67 20.49 -0.81
N ASN A 141 -21.64 19.42 -0.02
CA ASN A 141 -22.72 18.44 0.05
C ASN A 141 -23.67 18.67 1.25
N ILE A 142 -23.41 19.65 2.12
CA ILE A 142 -24.29 19.96 3.25
C ILE A 142 -25.54 20.71 2.75
N PRO A 143 -26.78 20.26 3.06
CA PRO A 143 -27.99 20.93 2.63
C PRO A 143 -28.20 22.25 3.39
N SER A 144 -28.60 23.29 2.66
CA SER A 144 -28.97 24.58 3.22
C SER A 144 -30.21 24.43 4.13
N GLY A 145 -30.03 24.56 5.45
CA GLY A 145 -31.11 24.45 6.45
C GLY A 145 -30.90 23.42 7.55
N CYS A 146 -29.77 22.70 7.56
CA CYS A 146 -29.44 21.75 8.63
C CYS A 146 -29.04 22.47 9.93
N GLU A 147 -29.78 22.25 11.02
CA GLU A 147 -29.38 22.67 12.37
C GLU A 147 -28.33 21.71 12.94
N ILE A 148 -27.06 22.02 12.69
CA ILE A 148 -25.93 21.25 13.20
C ILE A 148 -25.46 21.89 14.52
N LYS A 149 -25.59 21.16 15.64
CA LYS A 149 -25.04 21.57 16.93
C LYS A 149 -23.51 21.61 16.87
N ASP A 150 -22.90 22.65 17.42
CA ASP A 150 -21.43 22.86 17.49
C ASP A 150 -20.71 22.85 16.14
N LEU A 151 -21.40 23.25 15.07
CA LEU A 151 -20.83 23.33 13.72
C LEU A 151 -19.59 24.24 13.67
N LYS A 152 -19.66 25.42 14.31
CA LYS A 152 -18.57 26.40 14.31
C LYS A 152 -17.28 25.84 14.91
N GLU A 153 -17.38 25.19 16.07
CA GLU A 153 -16.21 24.63 16.76
C GLU A 153 -15.65 23.42 16.01
N SER A 154 -16.53 22.56 15.49
CA SER A 154 -16.14 21.39 14.70
C SER A 154 -15.45 21.80 13.38
N LEU A 155 -15.97 22.82 12.70
CA LEU A 155 -15.34 23.38 11.49
C LEU A 155 -14.01 24.06 11.80
N ALA A 156 -13.93 24.86 12.87
CA ALA A 156 -12.68 25.51 13.26
C ALA A 156 -11.59 24.47 13.55
N LYS A 157 -11.92 23.42 14.31
CA LYS A 157 -11.00 22.32 14.57
C LYS A 157 -10.56 21.61 13.28
N MET A 158 -11.51 21.21 12.44
CA MET A 158 -11.23 20.56 11.16
C MET A 158 -10.33 21.43 10.26
N MET A 159 -10.58 22.75 10.19
CA MET A 159 -9.75 23.66 9.40
C MET A 159 -8.34 23.80 9.97
N CYS A 160 -8.19 23.86 11.30
CA CYS A 160 -6.88 23.88 11.94
C CYS A 160 -6.10 22.58 11.67
N ASP A 161 -6.75 21.42 11.82
CA ASP A 161 -6.16 20.10 11.56
C ASP A 161 -5.72 19.98 10.10
N TYR A 162 -6.58 20.40 9.15
CA TYR A 162 -6.27 20.40 7.72
C TYR A 162 -5.13 21.36 7.37
N HIS A 163 -5.10 22.56 7.97
CA HIS A 163 -4.00 23.52 7.75
C HIS A 163 -2.66 22.97 8.27
N LEU A 164 -2.65 22.33 9.45
CA LEU A 164 -1.47 21.65 9.98
C LEU A 164 -0.98 20.56 9.02
N GLN A 165 -1.89 19.75 8.49
CA GLN A 165 -1.57 18.71 7.51
C GLN A 165 -0.96 19.28 6.23
N LEU A 166 -1.57 20.32 5.65
CA LEU A 166 -1.04 21.00 4.47
C LEU A 166 0.36 21.56 4.73
N SER A 167 0.56 22.22 5.87
CA SER A 167 1.86 22.76 6.26
C SER A 167 2.94 21.67 6.37
N VAL A 168 2.60 20.52 6.99
CA VAL A 168 3.51 19.36 7.06
C VAL A 168 3.81 18.81 5.67
N GLN A 169 2.79 18.67 4.81
CA GLN A 169 2.97 18.15 3.46
C GLN A 169 3.85 19.08 2.60
N GLU A 170 3.66 20.39 2.70
CA GLU A 170 4.50 21.39 2.03
C GLU A 170 5.95 21.35 2.51
N ALA A 171 6.16 21.25 3.83
CA ALA A 171 7.49 21.10 4.42
C ALA A 171 8.19 19.82 3.94
N CYS A 172 7.49 18.68 3.98
CA CYS A 172 7.99 17.39 3.48
C CYS A 172 8.32 17.46 1.99
N LYS A 173 7.46 18.09 1.18
CA LYS A 173 7.70 18.30 -0.25
C LYS A 173 8.93 19.16 -0.50
N ALA A 174 9.08 20.27 0.22
CA ALA A 174 10.24 21.16 0.09
C ALA A 174 11.55 20.44 0.46
N ILE A 175 11.55 19.68 1.56
CA ILE A 175 12.71 18.87 2.00
C ILE A 175 13.04 17.80 0.95
N THR A 176 12.03 17.08 0.44
CA THR A 176 12.23 16.02 -0.54
C THR A 176 12.80 16.58 -1.85
N LEU A 177 12.26 17.71 -2.33
CA LEU A 177 12.76 18.37 -3.53
C LEU A 177 14.20 18.86 -3.33
N LYS A 178 14.51 19.47 -2.18
CA LYS A 178 15.88 19.88 -1.85
C LYS A 178 16.83 18.70 -1.85
N ASN A 179 16.47 17.61 -1.18
CA ASN A 179 17.27 16.38 -1.14
C ASN A 179 17.49 15.80 -2.53
N TYR A 180 16.44 15.76 -3.37
CA TYR A 180 16.55 15.31 -4.75
C TYR A 180 17.57 16.14 -5.54
N PHE A 181 17.47 17.47 -5.50
CA PHE A 181 18.40 18.34 -6.21
C PHE A 181 19.84 18.25 -5.66
N GLU A 182 20.01 18.15 -4.35
CA GLU A 182 21.34 17.97 -3.74
C GLU A 182 21.99 16.65 -4.14
N LEU A 183 21.24 15.54 -4.09
CA LEU A 183 21.71 14.22 -4.51
C LEU A 183 22.03 14.21 -6.00
N HIS A 184 21.16 14.79 -6.82
CA HIS A 184 21.36 14.89 -8.26
C HIS A 184 22.61 15.70 -8.60
N LYS A 185 22.82 16.85 -7.93
CA LYS A 185 24.04 17.65 -8.08
C LYS A 185 25.29 16.88 -7.68
N LYS A 186 25.25 16.15 -6.55
CA LYS A 186 26.37 15.29 -6.11
C LYS A 186 26.68 14.20 -7.12
N LEU A 187 25.65 13.59 -7.73
CA LEU A 187 25.80 12.58 -8.77
C LEU A 187 26.43 13.16 -10.04
N ILE A 188 25.96 14.33 -10.52
CA ILE A 188 26.56 15.00 -11.69
C ILE A 188 28.02 15.34 -11.43
N ILE A 189 28.34 15.95 -10.28
CA ILE A 189 29.73 16.27 -9.91
C ILE A 189 30.56 14.97 -9.83
N GLY A 190 30.00 13.90 -9.28
CA GLY A 190 30.66 12.60 -9.22
C GLY A 190 30.96 12.01 -10.60
N GLN A 191 30.03 12.14 -11.55
CA GLN A 191 30.17 11.63 -12.92
C GLN A 191 31.07 12.50 -13.80
N GLN A 192 31.13 13.81 -13.56
CA GLN A 192 31.98 14.75 -14.31
C GLN A 192 33.39 14.88 -13.73
N ARG A 193 33.65 14.31 -12.55
CA ARG A 193 34.99 14.30 -11.97
C ARG A 193 35.92 13.41 -12.80
N GLY A 194 37.08 13.96 -13.17
CA GLY A 194 38.15 13.17 -13.76
C GLY A 194 38.63 12.08 -12.79
N ILE A 195 38.98 10.93 -13.34
CA ILE A 195 39.55 9.81 -12.59
C ILE A 195 41.07 9.88 -12.76
N SER A 196 41.79 9.95 -11.65
CA SER A 196 43.26 9.88 -11.68
C SER A 196 43.70 8.45 -11.95
N VAL A 197 44.55 8.27 -12.95
CA VAL A 197 45.21 7.01 -13.27
C VAL A 197 46.70 7.17 -12.98
N THR A 198 47.26 6.28 -12.17
CA THR A 198 48.69 6.24 -11.82
C THR A 198 49.37 5.02 -12.49
N ASP A 199 50.72 4.96 -12.46
CA ASP A 199 51.52 3.84 -13.03
C ASP A 199 51.22 2.48 -12.36
N GLU A 200 50.53 2.49 -11.21
CA GLU A 200 50.10 1.29 -10.50
C GLU A 200 48.85 0.63 -11.12
N VAL A 201 48.11 1.36 -11.97
CA VAL A 201 46.87 0.85 -12.56
C VAL A 201 47.19 0.01 -13.80
N SER A 202 46.88 -1.29 -13.74
CA SER A 202 47.03 -2.26 -14.83
C SER A 202 45.70 -2.55 -15.52
N CYS A 203 45.75 -2.91 -16.80
CA CYS A 203 44.58 -3.31 -17.55
C CYS A 203 43.96 -4.56 -16.94
N CYS A 204 42.64 -4.55 -16.72
CA CYS A 204 41.98 -5.68 -16.06
C CYS A 204 41.83 -6.94 -16.94
N VAL A 205 42.17 -6.87 -18.23
CA VAL A 205 42.11 -8.00 -19.17
C VAL A 205 43.51 -8.57 -19.42
N CYS A 206 44.47 -7.73 -19.85
CA CYS A 206 45.82 -8.19 -20.19
C CYS A 206 46.83 -8.08 -19.03
N GLN A 207 46.45 -7.47 -17.90
CA GLN A 207 47.30 -7.19 -16.73
C GLN A 207 48.55 -6.34 -17.04
N GLY A 208 48.66 -5.80 -18.25
CA GLY A 208 49.73 -4.89 -18.66
C GLY A 208 49.57 -3.50 -18.04
N ARG A 209 50.68 -2.74 -17.99
CA ARG A 209 50.66 -1.35 -17.54
C ARG A 209 49.83 -0.49 -18.50
N ILE A 210 49.01 0.38 -17.95
CA ILE A 210 48.14 1.27 -18.71
C ILE A 210 48.89 2.52 -19.17
N ILE A 211 49.76 3.05 -18.33
CA ILE A 211 50.59 4.21 -18.65
C ILE A 211 51.92 3.70 -19.20
N ILE A 212 52.14 3.91 -20.49
CA ILE A 212 53.39 3.58 -21.17
C ILE A 212 54.15 4.89 -21.41
N LYS A 213 55.41 4.97 -20.98
CA LYS A 213 56.24 6.19 -21.09
C LYS A 213 56.72 6.46 -22.52
N ASP A 214 56.66 5.45 -23.39
CA ASP A 214 57.08 5.50 -24.79
C ASP A 214 55.87 5.79 -25.69
N LEU A 215 55.84 6.97 -26.33
CA LEU A 215 54.67 7.40 -27.13
C LEU A 215 54.40 6.49 -28.34
N SER A 216 55.40 5.73 -28.79
CA SER A 216 55.28 4.83 -29.95
C SER A 216 54.37 3.62 -29.70
N ASN A 217 54.18 3.24 -28.43
CA ASN A 217 53.37 2.09 -28.00
C ASN A 217 52.12 2.51 -27.19
N ALA A 218 51.75 3.79 -27.22
CA ALA A 218 50.59 4.27 -26.47
C ALA A 218 49.29 3.91 -27.19
N SER A 219 48.55 2.92 -26.66
CA SER A 219 47.17 2.65 -27.08
C SER A 219 46.20 3.60 -26.34
N ASP A 220 45.10 3.96 -27.02
CA ASP A 220 44.01 4.70 -26.38
C ASP A 220 43.39 3.90 -25.21
N LEU A 221 42.89 4.62 -24.21
CA LEU A 221 42.50 4.07 -22.92
C LEU A 221 41.05 4.41 -22.57
N ILE A 222 40.34 3.46 -21.94
CA ILE A 222 39.01 3.68 -21.38
C ILE A 222 39.05 3.37 -19.88
N VAL A 223 38.55 4.33 -19.09
CA VAL A 223 38.45 4.21 -17.64
C VAL A 223 36.99 4.43 -17.25
N TYR A 224 36.41 3.45 -16.58
CA TYR A 224 35.03 3.52 -16.10
C TYR A 224 34.94 4.17 -14.73
N ASN A 225 33.76 4.70 -14.38
CA ASN A 225 33.48 5.27 -13.05
C ASN A 225 33.65 4.27 -11.88
N CYS A 226 33.72 2.97 -12.15
CA CYS A 226 34.10 1.94 -11.17
C CYS A 226 35.61 1.78 -10.98
N ARG A 227 36.44 2.65 -11.60
CA ARG A 227 37.92 2.65 -11.61
C ARG A 227 38.59 1.49 -12.36
N HIS A 228 37.81 0.61 -12.98
CA HIS A 228 38.38 -0.38 -13.90
C HIS A 228 38.84 0.31 -15.18
N SER A 229 40.04 -0.06 -15.61
CA SER A 229 40.76 0.61 -16.68
C SER A 229 41.19 -0.43 -17.73
N PHE A 230 41.04 -0.09 -19.00
CA PHE A 230 41.25 -1.01 -20.12
C PHE A 230 41.96 -0.30 -21.28
N HIS A 231 42.81 -1.03 -21.99
CA HIS A 231 43.21 -0.63 -23.34
C HIS A 231 42.02 -0.83 -24.28
N ILE A 232 41.82 0.08 -25.25
CA ILE A 232 40.73 -0.05 -26.22
C ILE A 232 40.80 -1.38 -26.99
N GLU A 233 42.01 -1.86 -27.27
CA GLU A 233 42.26 -3.14 -27.96
C GLU A 233 41.88 -4.37 -27.13
N CYS A 234 41.81 -4.24 -25.80
CA CYS A 234 41.45 -5.33 -24.88
C CYS A 234 39.94 -5.43 -24.65
N LEU A 235 39.14 -4.50 -25.19
CA LEU A 235 37.68 -4.50 -25.07
C LEU A 235 37.03 -5.17 -26.29
N PRO A 236 36.14 -6.17 -26.10
CA PRO A 236 35.54 -6.93 -27.19
C PRO A 236 34.62 -6.10 -28.13
N GLU A 237 34.15 -4.93 -27.69
CA GLU A 237 33.30 -4.01 -28.47
C GLU A 237 33.97 -2.62 -28.72
N GLY A 238 35.25 -2.46 -28.37
CA GLY A 238 35.96 -1.18 -28.49
C GLY A 238 35.29 -0.03 -27.71
N VAL A 239 35.16 1.15 -28.36
CA VAL A 239 34.73 2.44 -27.76
C VAL A 239 33.24 2.48 -27.37
N GLN A 240 32.42 1.54 -27.82
CA GLN A 240 30.95 1.61 -27.64
C GLN A 240 30.45 1.04 -26.30
N CYS A 241 31.33 0.46 -25.48
CA CYS A 241 30.90 -0.17 -24.25
C CYS A 241 30.71 0.87 -23.12
N ASN A 242 29.48 1.33 -22.90
CA ASN A 242 29.14 2.28 -21.84
C ASN A 242 29.17 1.67 -20.41
N ASN A 243 29.30 0.35 -20.30
CA ASN A 243 29.27 -0.38 -19.04
C ASN A 243 30.57 -1.15 -18.82
N CYS A 244 31.07 -1.19 -17.59
CA CYS A 244 32.26 -1.98 -17.26
C CYS A 244 31.93 -3.49 -17.27
N SER A 245 32.62 -4.26 -18.12
CA SER A 245 32.45 -5.71 -18.29
C SER A 245 32.66 -6.53 -17.00
N ILE A 246 33.43 -6.01 -16.04
CA ILE A 246 33.69 -6.66 -14.75
C ILE A 246 32.54 -6.41 -13.78
N CYS A 247 32.03 -5.18 -13.73
CA CYS A 247 30.93 -4.83 -12.83
C CYS A 247 29.57 -5.33 -13.33
N SER A 248 29.39 -5.47 -14.65
CA SER A 248 28.17 -6.05 -15.22
C SER A 248 28.07 -7.55 -14.97
N ALA A 249 29.20 -8.27 -14.96
CA ALA A 249 29.25 -9.70 -14.68
C ALA A 249 28.85 -10.08 -13.25
N VAL A 250 28.94 -9.13 -12.29
CA VAL A 250 28.60 -9.35 -10.86
C VAL A 250 27.12 -9.07 -10.56
N LYS A 251 26.36 -8.49 -11.51
CA LYS A 251 24.93 -8.18 -11.34
C LYS A 251 23.97 -9.26 -11.88
N MET A 252 24.49 -10.37 -12.43
CA MET A 252 23.73 -11.58 -12.77
C MET A 252 23.82 -12.59 -11.62
#